data_AF-A0A1G2MXL4-F1
#
_entry.id   AF-A0A1G2MXL4-F1
#
_cell.length_a   1.000
_cell.length_b   1.000
_cell.length_c   1.000
_cell.angle_alpha   90.00
_cell.angle_beta   90.00
_cell.angle_gamma   90.00
#
_symmetry.space_group_name_H-M   'P 1'
#
loop_
_entity.id
_entity.type
_entity.pdbx_description
1 polymer ?
#
loop_
_entity_poly.entity_id
_entity_poly.type
_entity_poly.pdbx_seq_one_letter_code
_entity_poly.pdbx_strand_id
1 'polypeptide(L)' 'MSTIGKNIKRLRKEKDISQDKLSKLADLSLQTIVKIETDESPNPTIETAQKIAKALDISLDDLMK' A
#
# COMPACT_ATOMS: atom_id res chain seq x y z
N MET A 1 -1.73 -9.63 10.38
CA MET A 1 -1.72 -8.35 9.65
C MET A 1 -0.61 -7.47 10.20
N SER A 2 0.50 -7.40 9.46
CA SER A 2 1.60 -6.44 9.58
C SER A 2 1.06 -5.01 9.66
N THR A 3 1.78 -4.16 10.40
CA THR A 3 1.40 -2.75 10.62
C THR A 3 1.25 -2.02 9.29
N ILE A 4 2.16 -2.28 8.34
CA ILE A 4 2.17 -1.70 6.99
C ILE A 4 0.92 -2.10 6.18
N GLY A 5 0.60 -3.39 6.10
CA GLY A 5 -0.57 -3.87 5.35
C GLY A 5 -1.89 -3.30 5.87
N LYS A 6 -2.02 -3.15 7.20
CA LYS A 6 -3.19 -2.49 7.82
C LYS A 6 -3.28 -1.02 7.45
N ASN A 7 -2.16 -0.30 7.50
CA ASN A 7 -2.12 1.12 7.16
C ASN A 7 -2.47 1.38 5.72
N ILE A 8 -1.90 0.61 4.79
CA ILE A 8 -2.22 0.71 3.36
C ILE A 8 -3.72 0.56 3.17
N LYS A 9 -4.32 -0.50 3.74
CA LYS A 9 -5.75 -0.74 3.63
C LYS A 9 -6.60 0.37 4.25
N ARG A 10 -6.19 0.92 5.40
CA ARG A 10 -6.86 2.03 6.08
C ARG A 10 -6.82 3.30 5.24
N LEU A 11 -5.62 3.76 4.86
CA LEU A 11 -5.40 4.96 4.05
C LEU A 11 -6.07 4.87 2.69
N ARG A 12 -6.03 3.69 2.05
CA ARG A 12 -6.72 3.42 0.79
C ARG A 12 -8.23 3.64 0.93
N LYS A 13 -8.82 3.17 2.03
CA LYS A 13 -10.25 3.36 2.33
C LYS A 13 -10.58 4.80 2.69
N GLU A 14 -9.71 5.50 3.42
CA GLU A 14 -9.86 6.93 3.71
C GLU A 14 -9.88 7.78 2.44
N LYS A 15 -9.17 7.34 1.39
CA LYS A 15 -9.16 7.95 0.05
C LYS A 15 -10.25 7.46 -0.88
N ASP A 16 -11.11 6.55 -0.43
CA ASP A 16 -12.19 5.94 -1.21
C ASP A 16 -11.72 5.38 -2.58
N ILE A 17 -10.60 4.68 -2.58
CA ILE A 17 -10.05 4.03 -3.78
C ILE A 17 -10.03 2.50 -3.63
N SER A 18 -10.19 1.78 -4.73
CA SER A 18 -10.08 0.32 -4.77
C SER A 18 -8.61 -0.15 -4.78
N GLN A 19 -8.37 -1.44 -4.53
CA GLN A 19 -7.03 -2.03 -4.65
C GLN A 19 -6.48 -1.92 -6.08
N ASP A 20 -7.34 -2.07 -7.09
CA ASP A 20 -6.99 -1.87 -8.51
C ASP A 20 -6.61 -0.42 -8.82
N LYS A 21 -7.35 0.54 -8.26
CA LYS A 21 -7.01 1.96 -8.42
C LYS A 21 -5.69 2.28 -7.73
N LEU A 22 -5.45 1.77 -6.52
CA LEU A 22 -4.17 1.93 -5.83
C LEU A 22 -3.02 1.30 -6.62
N SER A 23 -3.21 0.11 -7.19
CA SER A 23 -2.15 -0.56 -7.96
C SER A 23 -1.77 0.25 -9.21
N LYS A 24 -2.75 0.83 -9.90
CA LYS A 24 -2.51 1.73 -11.04
C LYS A 24 -1.80 3.02 -10.63
N LEU A 25 -2.19 3.63 -9.51
CA LEU A 25 -1.56 4.85 -9.00
C LEU A 25 -0.12 4.61 -8.52
N ALA A 26 0.15 3.45 -7.94
CA ALA A 26 1.46 3.07 -7.43
C ALA A 26 2.38 2.47 -8.51
N ASP A 27 1.89 2.26 -9.74
CA ASP A 27 2.62 1.52 -10.78
C ASP A 27 3.06 0.13 -10.28
N LEU A 28 2.12 -0.61 -9.70
CA LEU A 28 2.28 -1.95 -9.15
C LEU A 28 1.20 -2.89 -9.70
N SER A 29 1.48 -4.20 -9.63
CA SER A 29 0.45 -5.19 -9.92
C SER A 29 -0.62 -5.22 -8.83
N LEU A 30 -1.88 -5.48 -9.21
CA LEU A 30 -2.97 -5.69 -8.24
C LEU A 30 -2.62 -6.80 -7.23
N GLN A 31 -1.97 -7.88 -7.71
CA GLN A 31 -1.54 -8.98 -6.86
C GLN A 31 -0.56 -8.52 -5.78
N THR A 32 0.34 -7.58 -6.08
CA THR A 32 1.27 -7.01 -5.10
C THR A 32 0.52 -6.28 -3.99
N ILE A 33 -0.44 -5.41 -4.34
CA ILE A 33 -1.26 -4.69 -3.36
C ILE A 33 -2.06 -5.66 -2.49
N VAL A 34 -2.70 -6.66 -3.10
CA VAL A 34 -3.47 -7.69 -2.38
C VAL A 34 -2.56 -8.44 -1.40
N LYS A 35 -1.41 -8.95 -1.85
CA LYS A 35 -0.48 -9.70 -0.99
C LYS A 35 0.03 -8.90 0.20
N ILE A 36 0.23 -7.59 0.03
CA ILE A 36 0.63 -6.70 1.12
C ILE A 36 -0.54 -6.47 2.08
N GLU A 37 -1.76 -6.23 1.58
CA GLU A 37 -2.96 -6.04 2.42
C GLU A 37 -3.44 -7.34 3.11
N THR A 38 -3.14 -8.51 2.55
CA THR A 38 -3.52 -9.84 3.09
C THR A 38 -2.43 -10.51 3.91
N ASP A 39 -1.28 -9.85 4.10
CA ASP A 39 -0.14 -10.37 4.88
C ASP A 39 0.59 -11.57 4.27
N GLU A 40 0.33 -11.90 3.00
CA GLU A 40 1.08 -12.91 2.25
C GLU A 40 2.50 -12.42 1.90
N SER A 41 2.69 -11.11 1.78
CA SER A 41 3.99 -10.48 1.57
C SER A 41 4.09 -9.19 2.39
N PRO A 42 4.22 -9.30 3.72
CA PRO A 42 4.11 -8.17 4.65
C PRO A 42 5.29 -7.18 4.57
N ASN A 43 6.39 -7.59 3.95
CA ASN A 43 7.62 -6.81 3.82
C ASN A 43 7.83 -6.38 2.36
N PRO A 44 7.13 -5.33 1.89
CA PRO A 44 7.44 -4.75 0.58
C PRO A 44 8.88 -4.24 0.55
N THR A 45 9.50 -4.23 -0.63
CA THR A 45 10.77 -3.52 -0.82
C THR A 45 10.57 -2.03 -0.54
N ILE A 46 11.66 -1.33 -0.20
CA ILE A 46 11.62 0.13 0.01
C ILE A 46 11.01 0.84 -1.22
N GLU A 47 11.36 0.41 -2.43
CA GLU A 47 10.79 0.95 -3.67
C GLU A 47 9.27 0.76 -3.75
N THR A 48 8.78 -0.43 -3.40
CA THR A 48 7.33 -0.73 -3.40
C THR A 48 6.61 0.12 -2.36
N ALA A 49 7.19 0.26 -1.16
CA ALA A 49 6.62 1.08 -0.11
C ALA A 49 6.61 2.58 -0.51
N GLN A 50 7.65 3.08 -1.16
CA GLN A 50 7.70 4.46 -1.69
C GLN A 50 6.63 4.69 -2.77
N LYS A 51 6.47 3.75 -3.70
CA LYS A 51 5.41 3.78 -4.73
C LYS A 51 4.02 3.87 -4.11
N ILE A 52 3.75 3.06 -3.10
CA ILE A 52 2.46 3.06 -2.39
C ILE A 52 2.26 4.36 -1.59
N ALA A 53 3.29 4.82 -0.87
CA ALA A 53 3.24 6.08 -0.12
C ALA A 53 2.93 7.27 -1.05
N LYS A 54 3.59 7.33 -2.21
CA LYS A 54 3.36 8.34 -3.25
C LYS A 54 1.94 8.26 -3.82
N ALA A 55 1.44 7.05 -4.11
CA ALA A 55 0.08 6.85 -4.59
C ALA A 55 -0.99 7.25 -3.57
N LEU A 56 -0.68 7.08 -2.28
CA LEU A 56 -1.51 7.51 -1.17
C LEU A 56 -1.25 8.96 -0.75
N ASP A 57 -0.34 9.69 -1.40
CA ASP A 57 0.04 11.07 -1.10
C ASP A 57 0.39 11.26 0.39
N ILE A 58 1.24 10.38 0.91
CA ILE A 58 1.79 10.43 2.28
C ILE A 58 3.29 10.16 2.26
N SER A 59 3.96 10.42 3.40
CA SER A 59 5.37 10.07 3.57
C SER A 59 5.56 8.56 3.76
N LEU A 60 6.75 8.05 3.46
CA LEU A 60 7.12 6.66 3.75
C LEU A 60 7.07 6.36 5.26
N ASP A 61 7.45 7.34 6.09
CA ASP A 61 7.40 7.23 7.54
C ASP A 61 5.97 7.06 8.05
N ASP A 62 5.02 7.82 7.49
CA ASP A 62 3.60 7.69 7.83
C ASP A 62 3.01 6.34 7.40
N LEU A 63 3.55 5.74 6.33
CA LEU A 63 3.17 4.40 5.90
C LEU A 63 3.66 3.32 6.88
N MET A 64 4.84 3.52 7.48
CA MET A 64 5.53 2.57 8.35
C MET A 64 5.13 2.64 9.84
N LYS A 65 4.38 3.66 10.26
CA LYS A 65 3.91 3.86 11.66
C LYS A 65 2.91 2.81 12.12
#